data_AF-A0A2H3DG78-F1
#
_entry.id   AF-A0A2H3DG78-F1
#
_cell.length_a   1.000
_cell.length_b   1.000
_cell.length_c   1.000
_cell.angle_alpha   90.00
_cell.angle_beta   90.00
_cell.angle_gamma   90.00
#
_symmetry.space_group_name_H-M   'P 1'
#
loop_
_entity.id
_entity.type
_entity.pdbx_description
1 polymer ?
#
loop_
_entity_poly.entity_id
_entity_poly.type
_entity_poly.pdbx_seq_one_letter_code
_entity_poly.pdbx_strand_id
1 'polypeptide(L)'
;FMDVHPLYDTHYTVLQPEAEKTVSNFVGGLLPHRDIGDREYYYTTMLTLFKPWPCGKNLKAVDITWDTAFTDFHILPCQQKIIDNFNLCYECMDACDDYNAQLRQGGE
;
A
#
# COMPACT_ATOMS: atom_id res chain seq x y z
N PHE A 1 -24.26 -12.66 -3.75
CA PHE A 1 -25.02 -11.47 -4.19
C PHE A 1 -26.38 -11.42 -3.46
N MET A 2 -27.31 -10.51 -3.79
CA MET A 2 -28.71 -10.60 -3.35
C MET A 2 -29.49 -11.56 -4.26
N ASP A 3 -30.61 -12.11 -3.78
CA ASP A 3 -31.45 -13.15 -4.42
C ASP A 3 -31.92 -12.80 -5.84
N VAL A 4 -32.06 -11.51 -6.15
CA VAL A 4 -32.43 -11.01 -7.48
C VAL A 4 -31.28 -11.00 -8.50
N HIS A 5 -30.04 -11.26 -8.10
CA HIS A 5 -28.88 -11.15 -8.99
C HIS A 5 -28.61 -12.49 -9.71
N PRO A 6 -28.34 -12.52 -11.04
CA PRO A 6 -28.08 -13.76 -11.79
C PRO A 6 -26.93 -14.63 -11.26
N LEU A 7 -26.03 -14.03 -10.48
CA LEU A 7 -24.89 -14.70 -9.84
C LEU A 7 -25.13 -15.05 -8.37
N TYR A 8 -26.36 -14.93 -7.85
CA TYR A 8 -26.70 -15.21 -6.46
C TYR A 8 -26.24 -16.60 -6.00
N ASP A 9 -26.60 -17.62 -6.77
CA ASP A 9 -26.31 -19.03 -6.42
C ASP A 9 -24.88 -19.46 -6.76
N THR A 10 -24.19 -18.72 -7.65
CA THR A 10 -22.89 -19.13 -8.18
C THR A 10 -21.71 -18.37 -7.57
N HIS A 11 -21.93 -17.17 -7.02
CA HIS A 11 -20.86 -16.32 -6.52
C HIS A 11 -21.16 -15.79 -5.13
N TYR A 12 -20.24 -16.06 -4.22
CA TYR A 12 -20.29 -15.62 -2.83
C TYR A 12 -18.90 -15.17 -2.38
N THR A 13 -18.88 -14.27 -1.40
CA THR A 13 -17.65 -13.82 -0.74
C THR A 13 -17.45 -14.65 0.51
N VAL A 14 -16.27 -15.26 0.65
CA VAL A 14 -15.88 -15.98 1.87
C VAL A 14 -14.85 -15.16 2.61
N LEU A 15 -15.03 -15.02 3.92
CA LEU A 15 -13.96 -14.54 4.79
C LEU A 15 -12.99 -15.69 5.02
N GLN A 16 -11.76 -15.57 4.51
CA GLN A 16 -10.75 -16.60 4.72
C GLN A 16 -10.32 -16.69 6.20
N PRO A 17 -10.10 -17.91 6.72
CA PRO A 17 -9.47 -18.10 8.03
C PRO A 17 -8.10 -17.42 8.10
N GLU A 18 -7.71 -16.95 9.30
CA GLU A 18 -6.42 -16.27 9.49
C GLU A 18 -5.24 -17.11 8.99
N ALA A 19 -5.27 -18.42 9.21
CA ALA A 19 -4.21 -19.36 8.83
C ALA A 19 -4.03 -19.50 7.31
N GLU A 20 -5.06 -19.14 6.53
CA GLU A 20 -5.05 -19.23 5.07
C GLU A 20 -4.92 -17.86 4.40
N LYS A 21 -4.74 -16.78 5.19
CA LYS A 21 -4.58 -15.44 4.64
C LYS A 21 -3.32 -15.37 3.78
N THR A 22 -3.52 -15.08 2.52
CA THR A 22 -2.44 -14.74 1.59
C THR A 22 -2.19 -13.24 1.61
N VAL A 23 -0.92 -12.83 1.61
CA VAL A 23 -0.53 -11.42 1.42
C VAL A 23 -0.11 -11.22 -0.03
N SER A 24 -0.68 -10.22 -0.69
CA SER A 24 -0.27 -9.85 -2.06
C SER A 24 1.20 -9.45 -2.08
N ASN A 25 1.98 -10.12 -2.93
CA ASN A 25 3.38 -9.79 -3.16
C ASN A 25 3.51 -8.82 -4.34
N PHE A 26 3.96 -7.59 -4.09
CA PHE A 26 4.16 -6.57 -5.11
C PHE A 26 5.59 -6.65 -5.64
N VAL A 27 5.75 -7.08 -6.89
CA VAL A 27 7.06 -7.25 -7.55
C VAL A 27 7.30 -6.10 -8.53
N GLY A 28 8.52 -5.57 -8.58
CA GLY A 28 8.97 -4.67 -9.65
C GLY A 28 8.89 -3.15 -9.36
N GLY A 29 8.95 -2.74 -8.08
CA GLY A 29 9.14 -1.32 -7.73
C GLY A 29 7.94 -0.41 -8.02
N LEU A 30 6.73 -0.98 -8.09
CA LEU A 30 5.51 -0.24 -8.41
C LEU A 30 4.98 0.62 -7.27
N LEU A 31 5.47 0.40 -6.04
CA LEU A 31 5.00 1.13 -4.87
C LEU A 31 5.84 2.40 -4.65
N PRO A 32 5.22 3.51 -4.24
CA PRO A 32 5.96 4.73 -3.96
C PRO A 32 6.81 4.58 -2.69
N HIS A 33 8.01 5.15 -2.71
CA HIS A 33 8.85 5.31 -1.53
C HIS A 33 8.19 6.31 -0.57
N ARG A 34 8.26 6.07 0.75
CA ARG A 34 7.65 6.94 1.75
C ARG A 34 8.31 8.32 1.82
N ASP A 35 9.63 8.32 1.91
CA ASP A 35 10.41 9.54 2.16
C ASP A 35 10.95 10.23 0.90
N ILE A 36 10.89 9.57 -0.27
CA ILE A 36 11.45 10.05 -1.53
C ILE A 36 10.35 10.16 -2.59
N GLY A 37 10.31 11.29 -3.31
CA GLY A 37 9.40 11.50 -4.42
C GLY A 37 8.10 12.22 -4.03
N ASP A 38 6.99 11.87 -4.69
CA ASP A 38 5.70 12.53 -4.51
C ASP A 38 4.90 11.94 -3.34
N ARG A 39 4.80 12.71 -2.25
CA ARG A 39 4.05 12.32 -1.06
C ARG A 39 2.54 12.20 -1.31
N GLU A 40 1.95 13.04 -2.15
CA GLU A 40 0.52 12.94 -2.46
C GLU A 40 0.25 11.64 -3.23
N TYR A 41 1.16 11.24 -4.11
CA TYR A 41 1.09 9.94 -4.78
C TYR A 41 1.26 8.77 -3.80
N TYR A 42 2.16 8.88 -2.82
CA TYR A 42 2.30 7.90 -1.73
C TYR A 42 0.99 7.71 -0.96
N TYR A 43 0.40 8.81 -0.47
CA TYR A 43 -0.85 8.76 0.29
C TYR A 43 -2.02 8.22 -0.52
N THR A 44 -2.14 8.65 -1.79
CA THR A 44 -3.16 8.12 -2.71
C THR A 44 -3.00 6.61 -2.87
N THR A 45 -1.78 6.12 -3.03
CA THR A 45 -1.50 4.69 -3.20
C THR A 45 -1.87 3.90 -1.95
N MET A 46 -1.46 4.36 -0.77
CA MET A 46 -1.78 3.68 0.49
C MET A 46 -3.29 3.66 0.76
N LEU A 47 -4.00 4.77 0.51
CA LEU A 47 -5.46 4.82 0.62
C LEU A 47 -6.12 3.84 -0.37
N THR A 48 -5.64 3.79 -1.61
CA THR A 48 -6.17 2.88 -2.64
C THR A 48 -6.06 1.41 -2.24
N LEU A 49 -4.99 1.04 -1.54
CA LEU A 49 -4.75 -0.33 -1.09
C LEU A 49 -5.50 -0.69 0.20
N PHE A 50 -5.58 0.22 1.17
CA PHE A 50 -6.00 -0.11 2.54
C PHE A 50 -7.35 0.45 2.98
N LYS A 51 -7.82 1.54 2.37
CA LYS A 51 -9.14 2.10 2.67
C LYS A 51 -10.18 1.43 1.77
N PRO A 52 -11.27 0.85 2.28
CA PRO A 52 -12.33 0.31 1.43
C PRO A 52 -13.00 1.42 0.61
N TRP A 53 -13.15 1.22 -0.70
CA TRP A 53 -13.73 2.22 -1.59
C TRP A 53 -14.55 1.59 -2.73
N PRO A 54 -15.83 1.98 -2.90
CA PRO A 54 -16.64 1.52 -4.03
C PRO A 54 -16.36 2.31 -5.32
N CYS A 55 -15.88 3.57 -5.22
CA CYS A 55 -15.40 4.36 -6.34
C CYS A 55 -14.35 5.39 -5.89
N GLY A 56 -13.54 5.93 -6.81
CA GLY A 56 -12.38 6.75 -6.45
C GLY A 56 -12.73 8.00 -5.64
N LYS A 57 -13.97 8.49 -5.75
CA LYS A 57 -14.49 9.63 -4.97
C LYS A 57 -14.66 9.31 -3.47
N ASN A 58 -14.61 8.04 -3.07
CA ASN A 58 -14.67 7.64 -1.66
C ASN A 58 -13.29 7.62 -0.99
N LEU A 59 -12.21 7.68 -1.77
CA LEU A 59 -10.86 7.73 -1.20
C LEU A 59 -10.62 9.06 -0.50
N LYS A 60 -11.13 10.17 -1.05
CA LYS A 60 -10.91 11.53 -0.55
C LYS A 60 -12.11 12.45 -0.85
N ALA A 61 -12.43 13.36 0.07
CA ALA A 61 -13.35 14.47 -0.21
C ALA A 61 -12.72 15.48 -1.21
N VAL A 62 -13.54 16.27 -1.90
CA VAL A 62 -13.06 17.14 -2.99
C VAL A 62 -12.20 18.30 -2.46
N ASP A 63 -12.44 18.71 -1.24
CA ASP A 63 -11.90 19.90 -0.58
C ASP A 63 -10.68 19.64 0.32
N ILE A 64 -10.26 18.39 0.49
CA ILE A 64 -9.11 18.02 1.34
C ILE A 64 -7.93 17.53 0.49
N THR A 65 -6.71 17.54 1.04
CA THR A 65 -5.51 16.96 0.39
C THR A 65 -5.39 15.46 0.64
N TRP A 66 -4.55 14.75 -0.13
CA TRP A 66 -4.35 13.31 0.10
C TRP A 66 -3.66 13.05 1.43
N ASP A 67 -2.74 13.93 1.84
CA ASP A 67 -2.14 13.95 3.18
C ASP A 67 -3.18 13.96 4.31
N THR A 68 -4.14 14.91 4.26
CA THR A 68 -5.20 15.02 5.27
C THR A 68 -6.06 13.75 5.28
N ALA A 69 -6.46 13.27 4.11
CA ALA A 69 -7.31 12.08 4.00
C ALA A 69 -6.62 10.80 4.47
N PHE A 70 -5.31 10.69 4.29
CA PHE A 70 -4.51 9.59 4.80
C PHE A 70 -4.33 9.68 6.31
N THR A 71 -4.08 10.89 6.83
CA THR A 71 -3.95 11.13 8.27
C THR A 71 -5.24 10.82 9.03
N ASP A 72 -6.38 11.15 8.44
CA ASP A 72 -7.71 10.87 9.01
C ASP A 72 -8.14 9.40 8.87
N PHE A 73 -7.47 8.63 8.00
CA PHE A 73 -7.78 7.23 7.79
C PHE A 73 -7.27 6.38 8.95
N HIS A 74 -8.18 5.63 9.58
CA HIS A 74 -7.82 4.71 10.66
C HIS A 74 -7.12 3.46 10.12
N ILE A 75 -5.78 3.49 10.11
CA ILE A 75 -4.95 2.36 9.72
C ILE A 75 -4.92 1.32 10.85
N LEU A 76 -5.32 0.09 10.54
CA LEU A 76 -5.25 -1.01 11.50
C LEU A 76 -3.79 -1.43 11.76
N PRO A 77 -3.45 -1.95 12.95
CA PRO A 77 -2.08 -2.38 13.26
C PRO A 77 -1.52 -3.42 12.28
N CYS A 78 -2.36 -4.30 11.74
CA CYS A 78 -1.93 -5.26 10.71
C CYS A 78 -1.62 -4.58 9.38
N GLN A 79 -2.36 -3.54 9.00
CA GLN A 79 -2.13 -2.77 7.78
C GLN A 79 -0.85 -1.93 7.93
N GLN A 80 -0.63 -1.32 9.09
CA GLN A 80 0.59 -0.55 9.36
C GLN A 80 1.84 -1.40 9.16
N LYS A 81 1.86 -2.64 9.68
CA LYS A 81 2.98 -3.57 9.47
C LYS A 81 3.25 -3.84 7.99
N ILE A 82 2.21 -3.94 7.16
CA ILE A 82 2.36 -4.15 5.71
C ILE A 82 2.93 -2.88 5.06
N ILE A 83 2.42 -1.71 5.43
CA ILE A 83 2.91 -0.40 4.95
C ILE A 83 4.39 -0.22 5.30
N ASP A 84 4.79 -0.53 6.54
CA ASP A 84 6.17 -0.44 6.99
C ASP A 84 7.08 -1.41 6.22
N ASN A 85 6.60 -2.63 5.96
CA ASN A 85 7.34 -3.60 5.13
C ASN A 85 7.55 -3.12 3.69
N PHE A 86 6.63 -2.34 3.12
CA PHE A 86 6.85 -1.74 1.79
C PHE A 86 8.03 -0.76 1.81
N ASN A 87 8.20 0.01 2.89
CA ASN A 87 9.33 0.93 3.03
C ASN A 87 10.65 0.20 3.29
N LEU A 88 10.62 -0.88 4.08
CA LEU A 88 11.80 -1.66 4.44
C LEU A 88 12.56 -2.17 3.21
N CYS A 89 11.84 -2.57 2.16
CA CYS A 89 12.45 -2.99 0.89
C CYS A 89 13.31 -1.88 0.27
N TYR A 90 12.85 -0.62 0.33
CA TYR A 90 13.59 0.52 -0.16
C TYR A 90 14.77 0.87 0.76
N GLU A 91 14.57 0.88 2.08
CA GLU A 91 15.66 1.13 3.04
C GLU A 91 16.83 0.15 2.85
N CYS A 92 16.53 -1.12 2.57
CA CYS A 92 17.53 -2.13 2.27
C CYS A 92 18.23 -1.91 0.92
N MET A 93 17.50 -1.43 -0.10
CA MET A 93 18.05 -1.11 -1.41
C MET A 93 18.98 0.11 -1.34
N ASP A 94 18.53 1.17 -0.68
CA ASP A 94 19.30 2.40 -0.46
C ASP A 94 20.58 2.10 0.34
N ALA A 95 20.49 1.30 1.41
CA ALA A 95 21.67 0.91 2.19
C ALA A 95 22.70 0.11 1.36
N CYS A 96 22.24 -0.74 0.44
CA CYS A 96 23.11 -1.46 -0.48
C CYS A 96 23.80 -0.51 -1.46
N ASP A 97 23.04 0.43 -2.03
CA ASP A 97 23.55 1.42 -2.98
C ASP A 97 24.55 2.38 -2.31
N ASP A 98 24.27 2.83 -1.09
CA ASP A 98 25.17 3.64 -0.27
C ASP A 98 26.49 2.91 0.01
N TYR A 99 26.43 1.64 0.41
CA TYR A 99 27.61 0.82 0.62
C TYR A 99 28.44 0.66 -0.65
N ASN A 100 27.79 0.39 -1.79
CA ASN A 100 28.45 0.26 -3.08
C ASN A 100 29.06 1.59 -3.55
N ALA A 101 28.40 2.72 -3.29
CA ALA A 101 28.92 4.05 -3.59
C ALA A 101 30.17 4.37 -2.76
N GLN A 102 30.17 4.04 -1.47
CA GLN A 102 31.33 4.19 -0.59
C GLN A 102 32.53 3.35 -1.06
N LEU A 103 32.31 2.09 -1.47
CA LEU A 103 33.36 1.23 -2.02
C LEU A 103 34.00 1.81 -3.30
N ARG A 104 33.21 2.45 -4.16
CA ARG A 104 33.72 3.10 -5.38
C ARG A 104 34.53 4.36 -5.08
N GLN A 105 34.20 5.07 -4.00
CA GLN A 105 34.89 6.31 -3.59
C GLN A 105 36.19 6.05 -2.80
N GLY A 106 36.26 4.94 -2.05
CA GLY A 106 37.44 4.57 -1.24
C GLY A 106 38.48 3.71 -1.97
N GLY A 107 38.37 3.57 -3.30
CA GLY A 107 39.23 2.75 -4.15
C GLY A 107 40.39 3.49 -4.83
N GLU A 108 40.76 4.68 -4.35
CA GLU A 108 42.00 5.42 -4.71
C GLU A 108 43.00 5.39 -3.55
#